data_AF-A0A0B0ED18-F1
#
_entry.id   AF-A0A0B0ED18-F1
#
_cell.length_a   1.000
_cell.length_b   1.000
_cell.length_c   1.000
_cell.angle_alpha   90.00
_cell.angle_beta   90.00
_cell.angle_gamma   90.00
#
_symmetry.space_group_name_H-M   'P 1'
#
loop_
_entity.id
_entity.type
_entity.pdbx_description
1 polymer ?
#
loop_
_entity_poly.entity_id
_entity_poly.type
_entity_poly.pdbx_seq_one_letter_code
_entity_poly.pdbx_strand_id
1 'polypeptide(L)'
;MAYLKVKKGINGGHNLCWTNILSSAIIIVFVSMLCLGNTVMAGDRLEGKDLYNKYCAPCHGEEGDGYGPLYGALYPKPRDFTKGQYKIRTNATGSLPTDADLIHVIFVGVHGTSMMPWDILDLDQIKSLLPVLKSFSEAWQYRKPEASVVVGAEMTATQKTIARGKELYFQKECFKCHGETGNGDGPSSYDLEDEWGIPILPYDFTRGDKFKGGATNRDIYMRFTTGMNGTPMPSFANELSDEDRWCMVHFVKSLGEKKTTKEHAE
;
A
#
# COMPACT_ATOMS: atom_id res chain seq x y z
N MET A 1 -33.94 -18.56 93.10
CA MET A 1 -33.52 -17.59 94.14
C MET A 1 -32.92 -16.40 93.41
N ALA A 2 -33.75 -15.38 93.11
CA ALA A 2 -33.85 -14.08 93.82
C ALA A 2 -32.60 -13.20 93.53
N TYR A 3 -32.62 -12.03 92.88
CA TYR A 3 -33.43 -10.79 92.97
C TYR A 3 -33.20 -9.97 91.66
N LEU A 4 -34.21 -9.52 90.90
CA LEU A 4 -34.89 -8.20 90.91
C LEU A 4 -34.04 -6.90 90.79
N LYS A 5 -34.14 -6.27 89.60
CA LYS A 5 -34.65 -4.89 89.30
C LYS A 5 -33.83 -3.64 89.76
N VAL A 6 -33.46 -2.78 88.79
CA VAL A 6 -33.92 -1.37 88.58
C VAL A 6 -32.88 -0.46 87.87
N LYS A 7 -33.39 0.24 86.84
CA LYS A 7 -32.99 1.47 86.12
C LYS A 7 -31.99 2.44 86.79
N LYS A 8 -31.10 3.04 85.98
CA LYS A 8 -31.29 4.36 85.31
C LYS A 8 -30.06 4.72 84.45
N GLY A 9 -30.31 5.09 83.19
CA GLY A 9 -29.34 5.85 82.41
C GLY A 9 -29.37 7.34 82.78
N ILE A 10 -28.28 8.04 82.46
CA ILE A 10 -28.22 9.22 81.59
C ILE A 10 -26.75 9.60 81.39
N ASN A 11 -26.47 9.97 80.15
CA ASN A 11 -25.23 10.38 79.53
C ASN A 11 -24.42 11.46 80.27
N GLY A 12 -23.10 11.43 80.02
CA GLY A 12 -22.30 12.64 80.00
C GLY A 12 -20.81 12.36 80.07
N GLY A 13 -20.11 12.52 78.94
CA GLY A 13 -18.66 12.72 78.96
C GLY A 13 -17.90 11.85 77.97
N HIS A 14 -17.68 12.39 76.79
CA HIS A 14 -16.66 11.97 75.83
C HIS A 14 -15.31 11.69 76.54
N ASN A 15 -14.60 10.65 76.10
CA ASN A 15 -13.23 10.79 75.58
C ASN A 15 -12.67 9.44 75.06
N LEU A 16 -12.43 9.44 73.75
CA LEU A 16 -11.43 8.72 72.96
C LEU A 16 -11.05 7.29 73.39
N CYS A 17 -11.67 6.31 72.72
CA CYS A 17 -11.11 4.96 72.59
C CYS A 17 -10.04 4.95 71.50
N TRP A 18 -8.78 4.87 71.91
CA TRP A 18 -7.63 4.54 71.08
C TRP A 18 -7.70 3.05 70.70
N THR A 19 -8.26 2.73 69.53
CA THR A 19 -8.09 1.39 68.96
C THR A 19 -7.90 1.46 67.44
N ASN A 20 -6.74 0.98 67.00
CA ASN A 20 -6.56 0.19 65.77
C ASN A 20 -6.92 0.83 64.42
N ILE A 21 -6.18 1.84 63.97
CA ILE A 21 -6.25 2.30 62.56
C ILE A 21 -4.87 2.37 61.87
N LEU A 22 -3.76 2.02 62.55
CA LEU A 22 -2.42 2.21 61.99
C LEU A 22 -1.87 1.09 61.10
N SER A 23 -2.54 -0.07 60.95
CA SER A 23 -1.95 -1.21 60.20
C SER A 23 -2.59 -1.52 58.85
N SER A 24 -3.76 -0.97 58.52
CA SER A 24 -4.44 -1.30 57.25
C SER A 24 -4.30 -0.22 56.18
N ALA A 25 -4.05 1.03 56.57
CA ALA A 25 -3.89 2.14 55.61
C ALA A 25 -2.52 2.12 54.90
N ILE A 26 -1.47 1.63 55.56
CA ILE A 26 -0.10 1.62 55.00
C ILE A 26 0.05 0.53 53.91
N ILE A 27 -0.66 -0.59 54.03
CA ILE A 27 -0.61 -1.68 53.04
C ILE A 27 -1.38 -1.31 51.76
N ILE A 28 -2.50 -0.58 51.87
CA ILE A 28 -3.27 -0.13 50.70
C ILE A 28 -2.51 0.94 49.92
N VAL A 29 -1.79 1.83 50.60
CA VAL A 29 -0.94 2.84 49.93
C VAL A 29 0.27 2.20 49.25
N PHE A 30 0.86 1.13 49.80
CA PHE A 30 1.98 0.44 49.17
C PHE A 30 1.56 -0.41 47.95
N VAL A 31 0.38 -1.01 47.97
CA VAL A 31 -0.14 -1.78 46.80
C VAL A 31 -0.63 -0.84 45.70
N SER A 32 -1.17 0.35 46.01
CA SER A 32 -1.54 1.32 44.97
C SER A 32 -0.33 2.00 44.33
N MET A 33 0.78 2.14 45.05
CA MET A 33 2.02 2.76 44.54
C MET A 33 2.83 1.82 43.63
N LEU A 34 2.62 0.50 43.73
CA LEU A 34 3.26 -0.49 42.84
C LEU A 34 2.62 -0.59 41.44
N CYS A 35 1.42 -0.03 41.23
CA CYS A 35 0.75 -0.03 39.92
C CYS A 35 1.04 1.21 39.06
N LEU A 36 1.86 2.15 39.55
CA LEU A 36 2.21 3.41 38.85
C LEU A 36 3.57 3.38 38.13
N GLY A 37 4.27 2.23 38.14
CA GLY A 37 5.68 2.16 37.78
C GLY A 37 6.04 1.59 36.41
N ASN A 38 5.07 1.21 35.56
CA ASN A 38 5.34 0.75 34.20
C ASN A 38 4.58 1.58 33.17
N THR A 39 4.76 2.90 33.20
CA THR A 39 4.73 3.65 31.94
C THR A 39 5.97 3.22 31.17
N VAL A 40 5.81 2.19 30.33
CA VAL A 40 6.70 2.03 29.18
C VAL A 40 6.72 3.40 28.52
N MET A 41 7.87 4.06 28.53
CA MET A 41 8.10 5.21 27.68
C MET A 41 7.97 4.68 26.26
N ALA A 42 6.76 4.77 25.70
CA ALA A 42 6.56 4.64 24.28
C ALA A 42 7.42 5.74 23.68
N GLY A 43 8.64 5.38 23.24
CA GLY A 43 9.49 6.32 22.53
C GLY A 43 8.69 6.90 21.38
N ASP A 44 8.76 8.22 21.17
CA ASP A 44 7.94 8.96 20.21
C ASP A 44 7.88 8.22 18.87
N ARG A 45 6.79 7.47 18.70
CA ARG A 45 6.54 6.70 17.51
C ARG A 45 5.89 7.66 16.54
N LEU A 46 6.64 8.04 15.50
CA LEU A 46 6.10 8.90 14.46
C LEU A 46 4.92 8.19 13.79
N GLU A 47 3.86 8.96 13.53
CA GLU A 47 2.65 8.50 12.86
C GLU A 47 2.20 9.53 11.82
N GLY A 48 1.44 9.06 10.83
CA GLY A 48 0.73 9.87 9.85
C GLY A 48 1.57 10.96 9.20
N LYS A 49 1.24 12.23 9.50
CA LYS A 49 1.87 13.38 8.85
C LYS A 49 3.37 13.48 9.19
N ASP A 50 3.79 13.07 10.39
CA ASP A 50 5.21 13.10 10.76
C ASP A 50 6.02 12.07 9.97
N LEU A 51 5.47 10.87 9.78
CA LEU A 51 6.08 9.86 8.90
C LEU A 51 6.11 10.35 7.46
N TYR A 52 5.01 10.91 6.96
CA TYR A 52 4.93 11.42 5.59
C TYR A 52 5.98 12.50 5.35
N ASN A 53 6.07 13.49 6.25
CA ASN A 53 7.03 14.59 6.13
C ASN A 53 8.48 14.07 6.19
N LYS A 54 8.76 13.09 7.05
CA LYS A 54 10.09 12.52 7.21
C LYS A 54 10.54 11.65 6.04
N TYR A 55 9.63 10.84 5.50
CA TYR A 55 9.99 9.74 4.59
C TYR A 55 9.45 9.90 3.17
N CYS A 56 8.30 10.54 2.99
CA CYS A 56 7.60 10.60 1.70
C CYS A 56 7.74 11.96 1.02
N ALA A 57 7.60 13.05 1.76
CA ALA A 57 7.64 14.43 1.26
C ALA A 57 8.93 14.81 0.50
N PRO A 58 10.13 14.29 0.85
CA PRO A 58 11.34 14.57 0.07
C PRO A 58 11.22 14.22 -1.42
N CYS A 59 10.40 13.22 -1.75
CA CYS A 59 10.09 12.83 -3.12
C CYS A 59 8.72 13.35 -3.57
N HIS A 60 7.68 13.12 -2.78
CA HIS A 60 6.28 13.37 -3.17
C HIS A 60 5.78 14.79 -2.89
N GLY A 61 6.60 15.67 -2.30
CA GLY A 61 6.20 17.03 -1.93
C GLY A 61 5.40 17.07 -0.62
N GLU A 62 5.46 18.19 0.10
CA GLU A 62 4.70 18.39 1.34
C GLU A 62 3.18 18.42 1.11
N GLU A 63 2.79 18.89 -0.08
CA GLU A 63 1.41 18.96 -0.59
C GLU A 63 0.99 17.71 -1.37
N GLY A 64 1.87 16.70 -1.48
CA GLY A 64 1.58 15.46 -2.19
C GLY A 64 1.47 15.60 -3.71
N ASP A 65 1.96 16.70 -4.28
CA ASP A 65 1.89 17.04 -5.70
C ASP A 65 2.99 16.39 -6.56
N GLY A 66 3.88 15.59 -5.96
CA GLY A 66 5.01 14.97 -6.62
C GLY A 66 6.23 15.89 -6.81
N TYR A 67 6.17 17.15 -6.36
CA TYR A 67 7.24 18.15 -6.50
C TYR A 67 8.07 18.31 -5.21
N GLY A 68 8.57 17.20 -4.67
CA GLY A 68 9.51 17.24 -3.55
C GLY A 68 10.87 17.83 -3.93
N PRO A 69 11.73 18.16 -2.94
CA PRO A 69 13.10 18.65 -3.18
C PRO A 69 13.95 17.76 -4.11
N LEU A 70 13.65 16.46 -4.18
CA LEU A 70 14.35 15.52 -5.07
C LEU A 70 13.75 15.42 -6.49
N TYR A 71 12.65 16.13 -6.80
CA TYR A 71 11.94 16.03 -8.07
C TYR A 71 12.86 16.11 -9.30
N GLY A 72 13.82 17.04 -9.31
CA GLY A 72 14.75 17.24 -10.43
C GLY A 72 15.67 16.05 -10.70
N ALA A 73 16.00 15.26 -9.68
CA ALA A 73 16.94 14.14 -9.76
C ALA A 73 16.27 12.79 -10.04
N LEU A 74 14.93 12.72 -9.98
CA LEU A 74 14.19 11.46 -10.08
C LEU A 74 13.61 11.26 -11.49
N TYR A 75 13.75 10.05 -12.02
CA TYR A 75 12.98 9.54 -13.15
C TYR A 75 12.77 8.03 -13.00
N PRO A 76 11.54 7.50 -13.12
CA PRO A 76 10.27 8.21 -13.32
C PRO A 76 9.93 9.21 -12.21
N LYS A 77 9.08 10.21 -12.50
CA LYS A 77 8.68 11.19 -11.49
C LYS A 77 7.87 10.56 -10.35
N PRO A 78 8.01 11.07 -9.11
CA PRO A 78 7.16 10.68 -7.99
C PRO A 78 5.68 10.89 -8.32
N ARG A 79 4.82 10.10 -7.69
CA ARG A 79 3.37 10.21 -7.89
C ARG A 79 2.84 11.51 -7.28
N ASP A 80 2.14 12.31 -8.09
CA ASP A 80 1.19 13.33 -7.62
C ASP A 80 -0.09 12.65 -7.11
N PHE A 81 -0.31 12.73 -5.79
CA PHE A 81 -1.47 12.19 -5.11
C PHE A 81 -2.70 13.10 -5.26
N THR A 82 -2.55 14.38 -5.59
CA THR A 82 -3.65 15.35 -5.70
C THR A 82 -4.64 14.98 -6.80
N LYS A 83 -4.17 14.29 -7.85
CA LYS A 83 -5.02 13.82 -8.95
C LYS A 83 -5.92 12.64 -8.57
N GLY A 84 -5.62 11.94 -7.48
CA GLY A 84 -6.36 10.71 -7.12
C GLY A 84 -6.22 9.60 -8.16
N GLN A 85 -5.14 9.59 -8.96
CA GLN A 85 -4.87 8.58 -9.97
C GLN A 85 -3.71 7.68 -9.56
N TYR A 86 -3.95 6.36 -9.51
CA TYR A 86 -2.98 5.39 -9.03
C TYR A 86 -2.73 4.29 -10.07
N LYS A 87 -1.45 4.02 -10.35
CA LYS A 87 -1.03 3.04 -11.37
C LYS A 87 -1.35 1.59 -10.98
N ILE A 88 -1.13 1.23 -9.71
CA ILE A 88 -1.20 -0.15 -9.21
C ILE A 88 -2.44 -0.25 -8.32
N ARG A 89 -3.44 -1.01 -8.77
CA ARG A 89 -4.74 -1.16 -8.13
C ARG A 89 -5.27 -2.57 -8.33
N THR A 90 -6.30 -2.91 -7.56
CA THR A 90 -7.06 -4.15 -7.72
C THR A 90 -8.48 -3.96 -8.28
N ASN A 91 -8.94 -2.73 -8.50
CA ASN A 91 -10.25 -2.42 -9.05
C ASN A 91 -10.19 -1.86 -10.48
N ALA A 92 -11.35 -1.64 -11.09
CA ALA A 92 -11.48 -1.24 -12.48
C ALA A 92 -10.76 0.08 -12.80
N THR A 93 -10.42 0.28 -14.08
CA THR A 93 -9.78 1.53 -14.56
C THR A 93 -10.58 2.76 -14.16
N GLY A 94 -9.90 3.86 -13.81
CA GLY A 94 -10.54 5.10 -13.32
C GLY A 94 -10.96 5.10 -11.84
N SER A 95 -11.05 3.94 -11.20
CA SER A 95 -11.39 3.85 -9.77
C SER A 95 -10.22 4.24 -8.85
N LEU A 96 -10.54 4.74 -7.65
CA LEU A 96 -9.59 5.00 -6.56
C LEU A 96 -9.03 3.69 -6.00
N PRO A 97 -7.75 3.61 -5.57
CA PRO A 97 -7.20 2.40 -4.98
C PRO A 97 -7.92 2.02 -3.68
N THR A 98 -7.92 0.73 -3.34
CA THR A 98 -8.32 0.30 -1.99
C THR A 98 -7.22 0.62 -0.98
N ASP A 99 -7.56 0.62 0.32
CA ASP A 99 -6.57 0.76 1.39
C ASP A 99 -5.51 -0.34 1.33
N ALA A 100 -5.93 -1.55 0.96
CA ALA A 100 -5.01 -2.67 0.76
C ALA A 100 -4.03 -2.42 -0.41
N ASP A 101 -4.49 -1.79 -1.50
CA ASP A 101 -3.60 -1.41 -2.61
C ASP A 101 -2.55 -0.39 -2.16
N LEU A 102 -2.95 0.64 -1.39
CA LEU A 102 -2.05 1.65 -0.86
C LEU A 102 -1.02 1.04 0.10
N ILE A 103 -1.48 0.21 1.04
CA ILE A 103 -0.62 -0.50 2.00
C ILE A 103 0.37 -1.38 1.24
N HIS A 104 -0.09 -2.15 0.25
CA HIS A 104 0.76 -3.04 -0.54
C HIS A 104 1.87 -2.26 -1.24
N VAL A 105 1.53 -1.18 -1.97
CA VAL A 105 2.51 -0.36 -2.71
C VAL A 105 3.52 0.31 -1.77
N ILE A 106 3.09 0.79 -0.60
CA ILE A 106 4.02 1.35 0.40
C ILE A 106 4.96 0.25 0.91
N PHE A 107 4.44 -0.92 1.23
CA PHE A 107 5.22 -2.01 1.81
C PHE A 107 6.25 -2.57 0.82
N VAL A 108 5.86 -2.85 -0.43
CA VAL A 108 6.73 -3.51 -1.42
C VAL A 108 7.48 -2.53 -2.34
N GLY A 109 7.10 -1.25 -2.34
CA GLY A 109 7.62 -0.24 -3.26
C GLY A 109 7.14 -0.43 -4.70
N VAL A 110 7.83 0.23 -5.64
CA VAL A 110 7.56 0.15 -7.07
C VAL A 110 8.87 -0.12 -7.81
N HIS A 111 9.01 -1.35 -8.32
CA HIS A 111 10.21 -1.81 -9.03
C HIS A 111 10.59 -0.89 -10.20
N GLY A 112 11.90 -0.70 -10.40
CA GLY A 112 12.42 0.16 -11.47
C GLY A 112 12.17 1.67 -11.24
N THR A 113 11.92 2.07 -9.98
CA THR A 113 11.79 3.47 -9.56
C THR A 113 12.51 3.68 -8.23
N SER A 114 12.61 4.92 -7.77
CA SER A 114 13.12 5.26 -6.43
C SER A 114 12.11 5.04 -5.30
N MET A 115 10.90 4.54 -5.58
CA MET A 115 9.95 4.13 -4.55
C MET A 115 10.35 2.77 -3.99
N MET A 116 11.19 2.81 -2.97
CA MET A 116 11.72 1.63 -2.27
C MET A 116 10.60 0.92 -1.46
N PRO A 117 10.78 -0.36 -1.09
CA PRO A 117 10.00 -0.98 -0.03
C PRO A 117 10.17 -0.20 1.29
N TRP A 118 9.08 0.02 2.02
CA TRP A 118 9.09 0.64 3.35
C TRP A 118 8.88 -0.40 4.47
N ASP A 119 9.61 -1.51 4.38
CA ASP A 119 9.56 -2.64 5.33
C ASP A 119 10.14 -2.31 6.73
N ILE A 120 10.77 -1.15 6.87
CA ILE A 120 11.18 -0.57 8.16
C ILE A 120 10.01 -0.03 8.98
N LEU A 121 8.87 0.23 8.34
CA LEU A 121 7.64 0.68 8.99
C LEU A 121 6.75 -0.53 9.25
N ASP A 122 6.18 -0.64 10.44
CA ASP A 122 5.20 -1.69 10.67
C ASP A 122 3.82 -1.32 10.09
N LEU A 123 2.88 -2.26 10.17
CA LEU A 123 1.56 -2.11 9.57
C LEU A 123 0.76 -0.93 10.15
N ASP A 124 0.90 -0.60 11.42
CA ASP A 124 0.15 0.51 12.03
C ASP A 124 0.73 1.85 11.60
N GLN A 125 2.05 1.95 11.49
CA GLN A 125 2.73 3.10 10.87
C GLN A 125 2.30 3.29 9.42
N ILE A 126 2.28 2.22 8.62
CA ILE A 126 1.83 2.30 7.22
C ILE A 126 0.36 2.73 7.16
N LYS A 127 -0.52 2.13 7.97
CA LYS A 127 -1.95 2.51 8.04
C LYS A 127 -2.12 3.98 8.43
N SER A 128 -1.27 4.51 9.32
CA SER A 128 -1.34 5.92 9.72
C SER A 128 -1.05 6.90 8.57
N LEU A 129 -0.33 6.46 7.52
CA LEU A 129 -0.09 7.27 6.32
C LEU A 129 -1.35 7.42 5.45
N LEU A 130 -2.27 6.45 5.46
CA LEU A 130 -3.41 6.41 4.52
C LEU A 130 -4.30 7.66 4.58
N PRO A 131 -4.70 8.17 5.76
CA PRO A 131 -5.44 9.42 5.84
C PRO A 131 -4.69 10.61 5.22
N VAL A 132 -3.37 10.68 5.39
CA VAL A 132 -2.53 11.73 4.78
C VAL A 132 -2.56 11.63 3.26
N LEU A 133 -2.27 10.44 2.70
CA LEU A 133 -2.28 10.22 1.25
C LEU A 133 -3.65 10.54 0.62
N LYS A 134 -4.73 10.14 1.30
CA LYS A 134 -6.10 10.41 0.85
C LYS A 134 -6.48 11.89 0.97
N SER A 135 -5.89 12.62 1.92
CA SER A 135 -6.19 14.04 2.13
C SER A 135 -5.78 14.94 0.96
N PHE A 136 -4.80 14.53 0.17
CA PHE A 136 -4.29 15.33 -0.96
C PHE A 136 -5.25 15.45 -2.13
N SER A 137 -6.26 14.58 -2.25
CA SER A 137 -7.21 14.62 -3.36
C SER A 137 -8.66 14.71 -2.88
N GLU A 138 -9.38 15.71 -3.37
CA GLU A 138 -10.82 15.85 -3.12
C GLU A 138 -11.64 14.68 -3.66
N ALA A 139 -11.09 13.89 -4.59
CA ALA A 139 -11.75 12.69 -5.11
C ALA A 139 -12.21 11.74 -4.00
N TRP A 140 -11.47 11.65 -2.89
CA TRP A 140 -11.80 10.78 -1.76
C TRP A 140 -13.02 11.24 -0.95
N GLN A 141 -13.46 12.50 -1.13
CA GLN A 141 -14.67 13.03 -0.48
C GLN A 141 -15.95 12.60 -1.21
N TYR A 142 -15.87 12.40 -2.53
CA TYR A 142 -17.03 12.18 -3.39
C TYR A 142 -17.09 10.78 -4.00
N ARG A 143 -15.95 10.07 -4.08
CA ARG A 143 -15.85 8.74 -4.67
C ARG A 143 -15.35 7.74 -3.65
N LYS A 144 -15.82 6.51 -3.74
CA LYS A 144 -15.29 5.36 -3.00
C LYS A 144 -14.58 4.41 -3.97
N PRO A 145 -13.55 3.68 -3.53
CA PRO A 145 -12.98 2.60 -4.32
C PRO A 145 -14.08 1.63 -4.75
N GLU A 146 -14.09 1.28 -6.03
CA GLU A 146 -14.92 0.19 -6.52
C GLU A 146 -14.41 -1.14 -5.97
N ALA A 147 -15.27 -2.15 -6.00
CA ALA A 147 -14.88 -3.50 -5.63
C ALA A 147 -13.70 -3.98 -6.47
N SER A 148 -12.80 -4.74 -5.84
CA SER A 148 -11.70 -5.40 -6.55
C SER A 148 -12.25 -6.33 -7.64
N VAL A 149 -11.56 -6.37 -8.78
CA VAL A 149 -11.95 -7.23 -9.89
C VAL A 149 -11.77 -8.70 -9.48
N VAL A 150 -12.67 -9.54 -9.99
CA VAL A 150 -12.52 -10.99 -9.86
C VAL A 150 -11.43 -11.44 -10.82
N VAL A 151 -10.45 -12.17 -10.30
CA VAL A 151 -9.40 -12.76 -11.13
C VAL A 151 -9.93 -14.06 -11.72
N GLY A 152 -9.98 -14.14 -13.05
CA GLY A 152 -10.36 -15.36 -13.76
C GLY A 152 -9.41 -16.52 -13.45
N ALA A 153 -9.88 -17.76 -13.63
CA ALA A 153 -9.08 -18.95 -13.34
C ALA A 153 -7.75 -18.96 -14.14
N GLU A 154 -6.62 -19.08 -13.44
CA GLU A 154 -5.32 -19.09 -14.08
C GLU A 154 -5.17 -20.31 -14.99
N MET A 155 -4.82 -20.06 -16.26
CA MET A 155 -4.57 -21.11 -17.24
C MET A 155 -3.15 -21.65 -17.08
N THR A 156 -2.95 -22.93 -17.39
CA THR A 156 -1.59 -23.49 -17.48
C THR A 156 -0.85 -22.91 -18.69
N ALA A 157 0.37 -22.44 -18.47
CA ALA A 157 1.25 -22.00 -19.55
C ALA A 157 1.65 -23.18 -20.46
N THR A 158 1.33 -23.07 -21.74
CA THR A 158 1.70 -24.02 -22.80
C THR A 158 2.15 -23.27 -24.05
N GLN A 159 2.76 -23.97 -25.01
CA GLN A 159 3.10 -23.36 -26.30
C GLN A 159 1.87 -22.79 -27.02
N LYS A 160 0.69 -23.42 -26.87
CA LYS A 160 -0.56 -22.93 -27.45
C LYS A 160 -1.00 -21.60 -26.83
N THR A 161 -0.96 -21.47 -25.50
CA THR A 161 -1.36 -20.23 -24.83
C THR A 161 -0.35 -19.11 -25.06
N ILE A 162 0.95 -19.42 -25.15
CA ILE A 162 1.99 -18.45 -25.52
C ILE A 162 1.78 -17.96 -26.96
N ALA A 163 1.49 -18.86 -27.90
CA ALA A 163 1.21 -18.49 -29.29
C ALA A 163 -0.03 -17.60 -29.41
N ARG A 164 -1.11 -17.90 -28.67
CA ARG A 164 -2.30 -17.04 -28.59
C ARG A 164 -1.98 -15.66 -28.01
N GLY A 165 -1.22 -15.60 -26.91
CA GLY A 165 -0.79 -14.34 -26.32
C GLY A 165 0.06 -13.50 -27.29
N LYS A 166 0.92 -14.13 -28.09
CA LYS A 166 1.69 -13.44 -29.13
C LYS A 166 0.77 -12.82 -30.17
N GLU A 167 -0.20 -13.57 -30.70
CA GLU A 167 -1.17 -13.06 -31.68
C GLU A 167 -1.90 -11.82 -31.13
N LEU A 168 -2.41 -11.91 -29.89
CA LEU A 168 -3.09 -10.82 -29.21
C LEU A 168 -2.20 -9.59 -29.00
N TYR A 169 -0.93 -9.79 -28.66
CA TYR A 169 0.04 -8.70 -28.47
C TYR A 169 0.21 -7.86 -29.74
N PHE A 170 0.26 -8.51 -30.91
CA PHE A 170 0.31 -7.81 -32.19
C PHE A 170 -1.06 -7.23 -32.58
N GLN A 171 -2.15 -7.96 -32.35
CA GLN A 171 -3.51 -7.52 -32.67
C GLN A 171 -3.93 -6.28 -31.88
N LYS A 172 -3.54 -6.18 -30.61
CA LYS A 172 -3.77 -5.02 -29.74
C LYS A 172 -2.68 -3.95 -29.87
N GLU A 173 -1.77 -4.12 -30.82
CA GLU A 173 -0.71 -3.18 -31.14
C GLU A 173 0.20 -2.83 -29.96
N CYS A 174 0.34 -3.74 -28.99
CA CYS A 174 1.18 -3.55 -27.81
C CYS A 174 2.64 -3.24 -28.19
N PHE A 175 3.10 -3.82 -29.30
CA PHE A 175 4.43 -3.60 -29.87
C PHE A 175 4.72 -2.14 -30.25
N LYS A 176 3.70 -1.31 -30.52
CA LYS A 176 3.90 0.11 -30.86
C LYS A 176 4.57 0.88 -29.72
N CYS A 177 4.25 0.52 -28.48
CA CYS A 177 4.82 1.13 -27.28
C CYS A 177 5.90 0.25 -26.64
N HIS A 178 5.69 -1.07 -26.59
CA HIS A 178 6.59 -1.96 -25.87
C HIS A 178 7.67 -2.61 -26.74
N GLY A 179 7.64 -2.39 -28.06
CA GLY A 179 8.49 -3.07 -29.03
C GLY A 179 8.02 -4.50 -29.30
N GLU A 180 8.50 -5.12 -30.39
CA GLU A 180 8.13 -6.52 -30.72
C GLU A 180 8.65 -7.54 -29.70
N THR A 181 9.71 -7.17 -28.97
CA THR A 181 10.40 -8.04 -28.01
C THR A 181 10.22 -7.62 -26.55
N GLY A 182 9.53 -6.52 -26.27
CA GLY A 182 9.24 -6.06 -24.90
C GLY A 182 10.29 -5.14 -24.28
N ASN A 183 11.24 -4.63 -25.07
CA ASN A 183 12.32 -3.74 -24.60
C ASN A 183 11.85 -2.29 -24.34
N GLY A 184 10.62 -1.93 -24.72
CA GLY A 184 10.15 -0.54 -24.62
C GLY A 184 10.71 0.38 -25.72
N ASP A 185 11.04 -0.20 -26.87
CA ASP A 185 11.66 0.45 -28.03
C ASP A 185 10.73 0.50 -29.24
N GLY A 186 9.41 0.39 -29.01
CA GLY A 186 8.41 0.51 -30.06
C GLY A 186 8.39 1.91 -30.71
N PRO A 187 7.86 2.04 -31.94
CA PRO A 187 7.87 3.29 -32.70
C PRO A 187 7.19 4.47 -31.99
N SER A 188 6.23 4.22 -31.10
CA SER A 188 5.50 5.24 -30.35
C SER A 188 6.06 5.50 -28.95
N SER A 189 7.10 4.79 -28.53
CA SER A 189 7.59 4.82 -27.13
C SER A 189 8.03 6.20 -26.67
N TYR A 190 8.59 7.00 -27.59
CA TYR A 190 9.15 8.32 -27.30
C TYR A 190 8.10 9.44 -27.33
N ASP A 191 6.89 9.17 -27.83
CA ASP A 191 5.79 10.13 -27.93
C ASP A 191 4.77 9.96 -26.79
N LEU A 192 5.02 9.05 -25.85
CA LEU A 192 4.12 8.80 -24.73
C LEU A 192 4.35 9.79 -23.60
N GLU A 193 3.26 10.43 -23.19
CA GLU A 193 3.21 11.30 -22.01
C GLU A 193 2.25 10.71 -20.98
N ASP A 194 2.54 10.96 -19.69
CA ASP A 194 1.57 10.72 -18.64
C ASP A 194 0.52 11.85 -18.59
N GLU A 195 -0.40 11.76 -17.64
CA GLU A 195 -1.46 12.76 -17.47
C GLU A 195 -0.96 14.19 -17.18
N TRP A 196 0.32 14.35 -16.83
CA TRP A 196 0.95 15.65 -16.55
C TRP A 196 1.73 16.20 -17.74
N GLY A 197 1.68 15.53 -18.90
CA GLY A 197 2.50 15.88 -20.06
C GLY A 197 3.98 15.54 -19.86
N ILE A 198 4.31 14.66 -18.90
CA ILE A 198 5.69 14.24 -18.65
C ILE A 198 5.95 12.96 -19.46
N PRO A 199 7.05 12.89 -20.22
CA PRO A 199 7.38 11.69 -20.99
C PRO A 199 7.42 10.43 -20.11
N ILE A 200 6.65 9.41 -20.50
CA ILE A 200 6.54 8.14 -19.79
C ILE A 200 6.93 6.97 -20.69
N LEU A 201 8.22 6.66 -20.71
CA LEU A 201 8.72 5.57 -21.54
C LEU A 201 8.30 4.21 -20.94
N PRO A 202 7.79 3.29 -21.78
CA PRO A 202 7.68 1.89 -21.41
C PRO A 202 9.09 1.36 -21.11
N TYR A 203 9.27 0.75 -19.95
CA TYR A 203 10.57 0.18 -19.58
C TYR A 203 10.71 -1.21 -20.20
N ASP A 204 11.96 -1.64 -20.36
CA ASP A 204 12.29 -3.03 -20.72
C ASP A 204 11.76 -3.99 -19.64
N PHE A 205 10.65 -4.66 -19.94
CA PHE A 205 10.04 -5.64 -19.04
C PHE A 205 10.57 -7.06 -19.26
N THR A 206 11.43 -7.29 -20.25
CA THR A 206 12.08 -8.60 -20.47
C THR A 206 13.01 -8.97 -19.33
N ARG A 207 13.32 -8.00 -18.45
CA ARG A 207 14.03 -8.22 -17.20
C ARG A 207 13.26 -9.10 -16.21
N GLY A 208 12.01 -9.49 -16.49
CA GLY A 208 11.33 -10.67 -15.94
C GLY A 208 10.85 -10.61 -14.49
N ASP A 209 11.65 -10.03 -13.60
CA ASP A 209 11.44 -9.90 -12.16
C ASP A 209 11.07 -8.48 -11.70
N LYS A 210 11.18 -7.48 -12.59
CA LYS A 210 11.06 -6.05 -12.25
C LYS A 210 9.83 -5.35 -12.81
N PHE A 211 8.68 -6.02 -12.76
CA PHE A 211 7.42 -5.38 -13.10
C PHE A 211 6.99 -4.40 -12.00
N LYS A 212 6.65 -3.15 -12.38
CA LYS A 212 6.27 -2.08 -11.42
C LYS A 212 5.20 -2.52 -10.42
N GLY A 213 4.19 -3.27 -10.88
CA GLY A 213 3.06 -3.74 -10.07
C GLY A 213 3.20 -5.14 -9.49
N GLY A 214 4.40 -5.71 -9.48
CA GLY A 214 4.67 -7.09 -9.08
C GLY A 214 4.88 -8.03 -10.26
N ALA A 215 5.70 -9.08 -10.06
CA ALA A 215 6.16 -9.98 -11.11
C ALA A 215 5.45 -11.33 -11.11
N THR A 216 4.45 -11.58 -10.26
CA THR A 216 3.68 -12.84 -10.35
C THR A 216 2.79 -12.84 -11.59
N ASN A 217 2.36 -14.02 -12.06
CA ASN A 217 1.41 -14.11 -13.17
C ASN A 217 0.12 -13.32 -12.89
N ARG A 218 -0.38 -13.42 -11.64
CA ARG A 218 -1.51 -12.63 -11.16
C ARG A 218 -1.24 -11.14 -11.26
N ASP A 219 -0.08 -10.65 -10.85
CA ASP A 219 0.22 -9.21 -10.89
C ASP A 219 0.20 -8.65 -12.32
N ILE A 220 0.74 -9.40 -13.28
CA ILE A 220 0.75 -9.02 -14.69
C ILE A 220 -0.68 -9.07 -15.24
N TYR A 221 -1.44 -10.13 -14.95
CA TYR A 221 -2.87 -10.24 -15.31
C TYR A 221 -3.67 -9.04 -14.81
N MET A 222 -3.40 -8.60 -13.58
CA MET A 222 -4.07 -7.44 -13.01
C MET A 222 -3.77 -6.17 -13.80
N ARG A 223 -2.58 -5.99 -14.36
CA ARG A 223 -2.28 -4.78 -15.18
C ARG A 223 -3.09 -4.74 -16.46
N PHE A 224 -3.28 -5.88 -17.12
CA PHE A 224 -4.17 -5.97 -18.28
C PHE A 224 -5.64 -5.76 -17.90
N THR A 225 -6.04 -6.15 -16.69
CA THR A 225 -7.44 -6.06 -16.25
C THR A 225 -7.80 -4.67 -15.72
N THR A 226 -6.92 -4.04 -14.92
CA THR A 226 -7.22 -2.77 -14.24
C THR A 226 -6.72 -1.55 -15.01
N GLY A 227 -5.79 -1.74 -15.95
CA GLY A 227 -5.01 -0.67 -16.54
C GLY A 227 -4.14 0.07 -15.52
N MET A 228 -3.43 1.10 -15.99
CA MET A 228 -2.57 1.95 -15.15
C MET A 228 -3.00 3.41 -15.26
N ASN A 229 -3.86 3.87 -14.33
CA ASN A 229 -4.39 5.24 -14.34
C ASN A 229 -3.27 6.28 -14.40
N GLY A 230 -3.54 7.36 -15.13
CA GLY A 230 -2.61 8.44 -15.38
C GLY A 230 -1.49 8.08 -16.37
N THR A 231 -1.65 7.01 -17.14
CA THR A 231 -0.69 6.60 -18.19
C THR A 231 -1.42 6.19 -19.47
N PRO A 232 -0.72 6.13 -20.61
CA PRO A 232 -1.26 5.58 -21.85
C PRO A 232 -1.54 4.07 -21.84
N MET A 233 -1.22 3.33 -20.76
CA MET A 233 -1.48 1.88 -20.66
C MET A 233 -2.91 1.61 -20.17
N PRO A 234 -3.85 1.24 -21.06
CA PRO A 234 -5.26 1.13 -20.72
C PRO A 234 -5.56 -0.19 -19.99
N SER A 235 -6.81 -0.33 -19.57
CA SER A 235 -7.37 -1.65 -19.30
C SER A 235 -7.74 -2.32 -20.61
N PHE A 236 -7.63 -3.65 -20.64
CA PHE A 236 -8.07 -4.53 -21.72
C PHE A 236 -9.24 -5.43 -21.28
N ALA A 237 -9.88 -5.14 -20.14
CA ALA A 237 -10.92 -5.98 -19.58
C ALA A 237 -12.19 -6.04 -20.44
N ASN A 238 -12.44 -5.01 -21.26
CA ASN A 238 -13.59 -4.96 -22.17
C ASN A 238 -13.25 -5.52 -23.56
N GLU A 239 -11.97 -5.65 -23.88
CA GLU A 239 -11.45 -5.99 -25.20
C GLU A 239 -10.90 -7.41 -25.32
N LEU A 240 -10.62 -8.07 -24.18
CA LEU A 240 -10.06 -9.42 -24.06
C LEU A 240 -10.80 -10.21 -22.97
N SER A 241 -11.07 -11.49 -23.22
CA SER A 241 -11.59 -12.40 -22.19
C SER A 241 -10.55 -12.69 -21.09
N ASP A 242 -10.96 -13.32 -20.00
CA ASP A 242 -10.05 -13.75 -18.94
C ASP A 242 -8.97 -14.71 -19.48
N GLU A 243 -9.36 -15.67 -20.31
CA GLU A 243 -8.45 -16.63 -20.94
C GLU A 243 -7.45 -15.94 -21.86
N ASP A 244 -7.91 -14.96 -22.65
CA ASP A 244 -7.04 -14.19 -23.54
C ASP A 244 -6.06 -13.31 -22.75
N ARG A 245 -6.48 -12.72 -21.62
CA ARG A 245 -5.57 -12.00 -20.71
C ARG A 245 -4.56 -12.93 -20.04
N TRP A 246 -4.92 -14.16 -19.69
CA TRP A 246 -3.96 -15.16 -19.23
C TRP A 246 -2.97 -15.59 -20.33
N CYS A 247 -3.43 -15.75 -21.57
CA CYS A 247 -2.55 -16.00 -22.70
C CYS A 247 -1.54 -14.86 -22.91
N MET A 248 -1.98 -13.61 -22.75
CA MET A 248 -1.10 -12.43 -22.77
C MET A 248 -0.02 -12.50 -21.68
N VAL A 249 -0.37 -12.91 -20.45
CA VAL A 249 0.60 -13.11 -19.36
C VAL A 249 1.66 -14.13 -19.76
N HIS A 250 1.24 -15.28 -20.30
CA HIS A 250 2.17 -16.34 -20.74
C HIS A 250 3.14 -15.85 -21.81
N PHE A 251 2.65 -15.07 -22.79
CA PHE A 251 3.50 -14.51 -23.83
C PHE A 251 4.51 -13.50 -23.25
N VAL A 252 4.05 -12.54 -22.43
CA VAL A 252 4.93 -11.52 -21.82
C VAL A 252 6.01 -12.17 -20.95
N LYS A 253 5.66 -13.20 -20.17
CA LYS A 253 6.64 -13.97 -19.39
C LYS A 253 7.67 -14.67 -20.27
N SER A 254 7.25 -15.26 -21.39
CA SER A 254 8.15 -15.95 -22.33
C SER A 254 9.20 -15.03 -22.97
N LEU A 255 8.94 -13.71 -23.03
CA LEU A 255 9.91 -12.74 -23.56
C LEU A 255 11.11 -12.58 -22.64
N GLY A 256 10.90 -12.63 -21.31
CA GLY A 256 12.01 -12.55 -20.35
C GLY A 256 12.85 -13.82 -20.26
N GLU A 257 12.21 -14.99 -20.32
CA GLU A 257 12.90 -16.29 -20.32
C GLU A 257 13.89 -16.40 -21.49
N LYS A 258 13.47 -15.99 -22.69
CA LYS A 258 14.33 -16.00 -23.89
C LYS A 258 15.59 -15.15 -23.75
N LYS A 259 15.50 -14.00 -23.07
CA LYS A 259 16.64 -13.12 -22.84
C LYS A 259 17.66 -13.76 -21.91
N THR A 260 17.21 -14.32 -20.79
CA THR A 260 18.09 -15.03 -19.85
C THR A 260 18.81 -16.22 -20.49
N THR A 261 18.14 -16.98 -21.35
CA THR A 261 18.78 -18.10 -22.08
C THR A 261 19.83 -17.64 -23.09
N LYS A 262 19.68 -16.43 -23.65
CA LYS A 262 20.64 -15.87 -24.61
C LYS A 262 21.87 -15.31 -23.89
N GLU A 263 21.68 -14.60 -22.78
CA GLU A 263 22.78 -14.05 -21.96
C GLU A 263 23.65 -15.12 -21.29
N HIS A 264 23.14 -16.34 -21.09
CA HIS A 264 23.93 -17.48 -20.59
C HIS A 264 24.63 -18.29 -21.70
N ALA A 265 24.33 -18.01 -22.97
CA ALA A 265 24.91 -18.70 -24.12
C ALA A 265 26.04 -17.91 -24.80
N GLU A 266 26.27 -16.66 -24.39
CA GLU A 266 27.33 -15.74 -24.85
C GLU A 266 28.41 -15.58 -23.77
#